data_AF-A0A1F8S5K0-F1
#
_entry.id   AF-A0A1F8S5K0-F1
#
_cell.length_a   1.000
_cell.length_b   1.000
_cell.length_c   1.000
_cell.angle_alpha   90.00
_cell.angle_beta   90.00
_cell.angle_gamma   90.00
#
_symmetry.space_group_name_H-M   'P 1'
#
loop_
_entity.id
_entity.type
_entity.pdbx_description
1 polymer ?
#
loop_
_entity_poly.entity_id
_entity_poly.type
_entity_poly.pdbx_seq_one_letter_code
_entity_poly.pdbx_strand_id
1 'polypeptide(L)'
;MTSRYIATLAAASLLLTGACSATTPSAPDLASSPLLSPTPAPTASPRSSATPEPSPGATTFTSVRHGFSLELPSDWTYTPATTDWPPDTYPTGGSSYTDQFAGPPGPFPVIDVVTRAFPERATPDAFLS
;
A
#
# COMPACT_ATOMS: atom_id res chain seq x y z
N MET A 1 -12.39 3.73 -45.28
CA MET A 1 -13.66 3.07 -45.66
C MET A 1 -14.22 2.39 -44.43
N THR A 2 -15.39 2.87 -44.02
CA THR A 2 -16.19 2.49 -42.86
C THR A 2 -16.86 1.14 -43.08
N SER A 3 -16.93 0.26 -42.08
CA SER A 3 -18.16 -0.53 -41.87
C SER A 3 -18.23 -1.10 -40.45
N ARG A 4 -19.37 -0.86 -39.82
CA ARG A 4 -19.75 -1.23 -38.45
C ARG A 4 -20.50 -2.56 -38.50
N TYR A 5 -20.32 -3.41 -37.50
CA TYR A 5 -21.35 -4.39 -37.14
C TYR A 5 -21.63 -4.31 -35.64
N ILE A 6 -22.80 -3.74 -35.36
CA ILE A 6 -23.47 -3.70 -34.07
C ILE A 6 -24.33 -4.97 -34.01
N ALA A 7 -24.17 -5.79 -32.97
CA ALA A 7 -25.09 -6.88 -32.67
C ALA A 7 -25.65 -6.66 -31.26
N THR A 8 -26.94 -6.37 -31.21
CA THR A 8 -27.75 -6.03 -30.04
C THR A 8 -28.59 -7.24 -29.65
N LEU A 9 -28.56 -7.69 -28.38
CA LEU A 9 -29.56 -8.55 -27.71
C LEU A 9 -29.40 -8.28 -26.19
N ALA A 10 -30.16 -7.41 -25.54
CA ALA A 10 -31.58 -7.45 -25.12
C ALA A 10 -31.85 -8.18 -23.79
N ALA A 11 -32.68 -7.51 -22.96
CA ALA A 11 -33.38 -7.94 -21.72
C ALA A 11 -32.59 -7.87 -20.39
N ALA A 12 -33.13 -7.38 -19.26
CA ALA A 12 -34.36 -6.66 -18.95
C ALA A 12 -34.17 -6.00 -17.56
N SER A 13 -34.48 -4.71 -17.42
CA SER A 13 -34.47 -4.00 -16.14
C SER A 13 -35.86 -4.04 -15.52
N LEU A 14 -36.01 -4.69 -14.37
CA LEU A 14 -37.27 -4.74 -13.63
C LEU A 14 -37.33 -3.56 -12.63
N LEU A 15 -38.13 -2.55 -12.97
CA LEU A 15 -38.56 -1.47 -12.08
C LEU A 15 -39.65 -2.00 -11.13
N LEU A 16 -39.45 -1.90 -9.82
CA LEU A 16 -40.51 -2.06 -8.83
C LEU A 16 -40.74 -0.73 -8.10
N THR A 17 -41.77 -0.01 -8.55
CA THR A 17 -42.47 1.04 -7.78
C THR A 17 -43.56 0.39 -6.94
N GLY A 18 -43.71 0.80 -5.67
CA GLY A 18 -44.91 0.48 -4.90
C GLY A 18 -44.80 0.77 -3.41
N ALA A 19 -45.18 1.99 -3.02
CA ALA A 19 -45.53 2.32 -1.64
C ALA A 19 -46.98 1.88 -1.36
N CYS A 20 -47.28 1.38 -0.15
CA CYS A 20 -48.56 1.55 0.56
C CYS A 20 -48.48 0.97 1.98
N SER A 21 -48.92 1.76 2.96
CA SER A 21 -48.91 1.49 4.39
C SER A 21 -50.09 0.62 4.87
N ALA A 22 -49.83 -0.04 6.01
CA ALA A 22 -50.74 -0.39 7.11
C ALA A 22 -51.85 -1.45 6.91
N THR A 23 -51.77 -2.54 7.68
CA THR A 23 -52.87 -3.12 8.50
C THR A 23 -52.30 -4.17 9.46
N THR A 24 -52.46 -3.94 10.76
CA THR A 24 -52.15 -4.88 11.85
C THR A 24 -53.35 -5.79 12.11
N PRO A 25 -53.12 -7.08 12.41
CA PRO A 25 -53.95 -7.78 13.40
C PRO A 25 -53.11 -8.45 14.50
N SER A 26 -53.65 -8.43 15.72
CA SER A 26 -53.05 -8.89 16.97
C SER A 26 -52.79 -10.41 17.06
N ALA A 27 -51.80 -10.74 17.90
CA ALA A 27 -51.17 -12.04 18.17
C ALA A 27 -52.09 -13.20 18.61
N PRO A 28 -51.58 -14.45 18.57
CA PRO A 28 -51.22 -15.08 19.85
C PRO A 28 -49.87 -15.83 19.87
N ASP A 29 -49.16 -15.57 20.96
CA ASP A 29 -48.38 -16.44 21.86
C ASP A 29 -47.53 -17.65 21.39
N LEU A 30 -46.35 -17.71 22.02
CA LEU A 30 -45.45 -18.86 22.25
C LEU A 30 -44.71 -19.49 21.06
N ALA A 31 -43.53 -18.92 20.77
CA ALA A 31 -42.35 -19.73 20.46
C ALA A 31 -41.09 -19.03 20.97
N SER A 32 -40.66 -19.39 22.18
CA SER A 32 -39.33 -19.09 22.72
C SER A 32 -38.26 -19.53 21.75
N SER A 33 -37.69 -18.59 20.99
CA SER A 33 -36.39 -18.78 20.36
C SER A 33 -35.32 -18.30 21.34
N PRO A 34 -34.41 -19.16 21.83
CA PRO A 34 -33.27 -18.66 22.58
C PRO A 34 -32.50 -17.73 21.65
N LEU A 35 -32.30 -16.48 22.07
CA LEU A 35 -31.31 -15.59 21.45
C LEU A 35 -29.99 -16.37 21.41
N LEU A 36 -29.54 -16.75 20.22
CA LEU A 36 -28.15 -17.16 20.03
C LEU A 36 -27.32 -15.91 20.34
N SER A 37 -26.78 -15.84 21.56
CA SER A 37 -25.80 -14.82 21.93
C SER A 37 -24.70 -14.81 20.87
N PRO A 38 -24.32 -13.64 20.31
CA PRO A 38 -23.17 -13.58 19.42
C PRO A 38 -21.95 -14.03 20.22
N THR A 39 -21.31 -15.12 19.79
CA THR A 39 -19.99 -15.51 20.29
C THR A 39 -19.06 -14.31 20.16
N PRO A 40 -18.41 -13.83 21.24
CA PRO A 40 -17.45 -12.75 21.12
C PRO A 40 -16.35 -13.17 20.16
N ALA A 41 -16.12 -12.38 19.11
CA ALA A 41 -14.99 -12.57 18.22
C ALA A 41 -13.70 -12.53 19.06
N PRO A 42 -12.67 -13.35 18.75
CA PRO A 42 -11.40 -13.25 19.44
C PRO A 42 -10.83 -11.86 19.22
N THR A 43 -10.76 -11.07 20.29
CA THR A 43 -10.02 -9.80 20.30
C THR A 43 -8.54 -10.15 20.14
N ALA A 44 -7.97 -9.89 18.97
CA ALA A 44 -6.52 -9.98 18.77
C ALA A 44 -5.87 -8.91 19.65
N SER A 45 -5.15 -9.33 20.69
CA SER A 45 -4.32 -8.41 21.47
C SER A 45 -3.21 -7.84 20.57
N PRO A 46 -2.93 -6.52 20.60
CA PRO A 46 -1.81 -5.97 19.87
C PRO A 46 -0.52 -6.63 20.36
N ARG A 47 0.27 -7.17 19.44
CA ARG A 47 1.62 -7.63 19.74
C ARG A 47 2.45 -6.40 20.05
N SER A 48 3.04 -6.33 21.25
CA SER A 48 4.05 -5.31 21.54
C SER A 48 5.17 -5.41 20.50
N SER A 49 5.33 -4.37 19.69
CA SER A 49 6.50 -4.24 18.83
C SER A 49 7.67 -3.89 19.74
N ALA A 50 8.70 -4.74 19.76
CA ALA A 50 9.94 -4.36 20.43
C ALA A 50 10.54 -3.17 19.68
N THR A 51 10.89 -2.11 20.39
CA THR A 51 11.67 -1.02 19.82
C THR A 51 13.02 -1.60 19.37
N PRO A 52 13.43 -1.41 18.10
CA PRO A 52 14.74 -1.83 17.65
C PRO A 52 15.82 -1.25 18.57
N GLU A 53 16.72 -2.10 19.05
CA GLU A 53 17.90 -1.63 19.80
C GLU A 53 18.85 -0.95 18.81
N PRO A 54 19.36 0.26 19.10
CA PRO A 54 20.28 0.95 18.21
C PRO A 54 21.53 0.11 18.00
N SER A 55 21.90 -0.13 16.75
CA SER A 55 23.11 -0.89 16.44
C SER A 55 24.35 -0.07 16.85
N PRO A 56 25.21 -0.58 17.74
CA PRO A 56 26.41 0.14 18.15
C PRO A 56 27.31 0.39 16.93
N GLY A 57 27.59 1.66 16.65
CA GLY A 57 28.38 2.09 15.47
C GLY A 57 27.55 2.50 14.26
N ALA A 58 26.21 2.45 14.34
CA ALA A 58 25.33 3.05 13.35
C ALA A 58 25.23 4.57 13.54
N THR A 59 25.15 5.30 12.43
CA THR A 59 24.88 6.74 12.35
C THR A 59 23.61 6.94 11.54
N THR A 60 22.76 7.86 11.98
CA THR A 60 21.60 8.27 11.21
C THR A 60 22.04 9.17 10.07
N PHE A 61 21.76 8.74 8.84
CA PHE A 61 21.88 9.55 7.65
C PHE A 61 20.52 10.10 7.24
N THR A 62 20.44 11.37 6.86
CA THR A 62 19.22 11.99 6.29
C THR A 62 19.54 12.56 4.91
N SER A 63 18.81 12.11 3.89
CA SER A 63 18.95 12.66 2.53
C SER A 63 18.43 14.09 2.48
N VAL A 64 19.29 15.03 2.12
CA VAL A 64 18.91 16.45 1.98
C VAL A 64 17.89 16.65 0.84
N ARG A 65 18.01 15.85 -0.22
CA ARG A 65 17.16 15.97 -1.40
C ARG A 65 15.79 15.32 -1.22
N HIS A 66 15.76 14.16 -0.57
CA HIS A 66 14.58 13.30 -0.53
C HIS A 66 13.95 13.16 0.86
N GLY A 67 14.61 13.63 1.92
CA GLY A 67 14.06 13.69 3.28
C GLY A 67 13.92 12.33 3.99
N PHE A 68 14.32 11.22 3.37
CA PHE A 68 14.36 9.92 4.04
C PHE A 68 15.51 9.86 5.04
N SER A 69 15.39 9.00 6.06
CA SER A 69 16.46 8.73 7.03
C SER A 69 16.74 7.23 7.14
N LEU A 70 18.02 6.88 7.26
CA LEU A 70 18.50 5.50 7.40
C LEU A 70 19.51 5.42 8.55
N GLU A 71 19.53 4.32 9.28
CA GLU A 71 20.62 3.97 10.18
C GLU A 71 21.62 3.09 9.42
N LEU A 72 22.84 3.60 9.25
CA LEU A 72 23.90 2.94 8.48
C LEU A 72 25.19 2.93 9.32
N PRO A 73 26.10 1.97 9.12
CA PRO A 73 27.39 2.00 9.81
C PRO A 73 28.16 3.29 9.50
N SER A 74 28.79 3.88 10.52
CA SER A 74 29.45 5.19 10.43
C SER A 74 30.62 5.27 9.45
N ASP A 75 31.19 4.14 9.05
CA ASP A 75 32.30 4.01 8.11
C ASP A 75 31.87 3.96 6.64
N TRP A 76 30.57 4.10 6.36
CA TRP A 76 30.03 4.09 5.00
C TRP A 76 30.14 5.46 4.33
N THR A 77 30.40 5.42 3.02
CA THR A 77 30.46 6.60 2.16
C THR A 77 29.12 6.83 1.47
N TYR A 78 28.70 8.10 1.36
CA TYR A 78 27.46 8.50 0.70
C TYR A 78 27.73 9.34 -0.56
N THR A 79 27.11 8.95 -1.66
CA THR A 79 27.06 9.71 -2.92
C THR A 79 25.60 10.09 -3.21
N PRO A 80 25.26 11.39 -3.25
CA PRO A 80 23.88 11.83 -3.42
C PRO A 80 23.36 11.64 -4.85
N ALA A 81 22.06 11.36 -4.95
CA ALA A 81 21.33 11.52 -6.20
C ALA A 81 21.37 12.97 -6.68
N THR A 82 21.59 13.17 -7.98
CA THR A 82 21.68 14.47 -8.65
C THR A 82 20.47 14.77 -9.54
N THR A 83 19.70 13.74 -9.92
CA THR A 83 18.55 13.84 -10.82
C THR A 83 17.35 13.07 -10.26
N ASP A 84 16.15 13.39 -10.75
CA ASP A 84 14.94 12.63 -10.40
C ASP A 84 14.93 11.27 -11.10
N TRP A 85 14.40 10.25 -10.42
CA TRP A 85 14.23 8.94 -11.03
C TRP A 85 13.16 9.00 -12.12
N PRO A 86 13.49 8.64 -13.38
CA PRO A 86 12.53 8.73 -14.48
C PRO A 86 11.33 7.77 -14.30
N PRO A 87 10.12 8.18 -14.71
CA PRO A 87 8.96 7.29 -14.69
C PRO A 87 9.18 6.10 -15.63
N ASP A 88 8.56 4.97 -15.31
CA ASP A 88 8.53 3.76 -16.14
C ASP A 88 9.93 3.21 -16.49
N THR A 89 10.91 3.43 -15.61
CA THR A 89 12.27 2.90 -15.75
C THR A 89 12.64 2.01 -14.59
N TYR A 90 13.32 0.89 -14.86
CA TYR A 90 13.84 0.02 -13.80
C TYR A 90 14.98 0.72 -13.05
N PRO A 91 15.02 0.66 -11.70
CA PRO A 91 16.08 1.29 -10.93
C PRO A 91 17.42 0.62 -11.21
N THR A 92 18.40 1.40 -11.67
CA THR A 92 19.75 0.92 -11.96
C THR A 92 20.73 1.50 -10.95
N GLY A 93 21.45 0.63 -10.22
CA GLY A 93 22.44 1.05 -9.23
C GLY A 93 23.56 1.91 -9.82
N GLY A 94 24.03 2.90 -9.05
CA GLY A 94 25.04 3.87 -9.49
C GLY A 94 24.57 4.87 -10.55
N SER A 95 23.27 4.97 -10.82
CA SER A 95 22.74 5.99 -11.74
C SER A 95 22.70 7.37 -11.08
N SER A 96 22.59 8.43 -11.88
CA SER A 96 22.53 9.80 -11.35
C SER A 96 21.31 10.09 -10.47
N TYR A 97 20.28 9.24 -10.51
CA TYR A 97 19.08 9.31 -9.69
C TYR A 97 19.12 8.41 -8.45
N THR A 98 20.24 7.72 -8.17
CA THR A 98 20.37 6.87 -6.97
C THR A 98 21.20 7.55 -5.89
N ASP A 99 20.73 7.46 -4.67
CA ASP A 99 21.52 7.72 -3.47
C ASP A 99 22.32 6.45 -3.17
N GLN A 100 23.63 6.53 -3.33
CA GLN A 100 24.51 5.38 -3.18
C GLN A 100 25.22 5.42 -1.83
N PHE A 101 25.12 4.30 -1.11
CA PHE A 101 25.84 4.06 0.14
C PHE A 101 26.79 2.89 -0.06
N ALA A 102 28.08 3.12 0.19
CA ALA A 102 29.11 2.10 0.04
C ALA A 102 29.84 1.88 1.36
N GLY A 103 29.89 0.64 1.80
CA GLY A 103 30.78 0.24 2.90
C GLY A 103 32.26 0.29 2.50
N PRO A 104 33.17 -0.05 3.44
CA PRO A 104 34.60 -0.13 3.17
C PRO A 104 34.92 -1.11 2.02
N PRO A 105 36.08 -0.95 1.33
CA PRO A 105 36.45 -1.78 0.19
C PRO A 105 36.39 -3.27 0.53
N GLY A 106 35.54 -4.01 -0.17
CA GLY A 106 35.27 -5.41 0.11
C GLY A 106 34.21 -6.01 -0.82
N PRO A 107 33.87 -7.30 -0.67
CA PRO A 107 32.97 -8.00 -1.58
C PRO A 107 31.49 -7.59 -1.44
N PHE A 108 31.09 -6.86 -0.38
CA PHE A 108 29.70 -6.43 -0.12
C PHE A 108 29.65 -5.22 0.83
N PRO A 109 28.53 -4.46 0.93
CA PRO A 109 27.52 -4.20 -0.10
C PRO A 109 27.47 -2.71 -0.48
N VAL A 110 27.09 -2.45 -1.73
CA VAL A 110 26.57 -1.13 -2.14
C VAL A 110 25.06 -1.17 -1.96
N ILE A 111 24.51 -0.16 -1.29
CA ILE A 111 23.06 0.06 -1.20
C ILE A 111 22.74 1.26 -2.08
N ASP A 112 21.87 1.05 -3.07
CA ASP A 112 21.31 2.12 -3.89
C ASP A 112 19.86 2.36 -3.46
N VAL A 113 19.57 3.61 -3.09
CA VAL A 113 18.22 4.06 -2.73
C VAL A 113 17.69 4.94 -3.84
N VAL A 114 16.46 4.69 -4.26
CA VAL A 114 15.79 5.49 -5.28
C VAL A 114 14.49 6.01 -4.69
N THR A 115 14.29 7.32 -4.80
CA THR A 115 13.08 7.97 -4.29
C THR A 115 12.34 8.64 -5.44
N ARG A 116 11.03 8.41 -5.51
CA ARG A 116 10.13 9.18 -6.38
C ARG A 116 8.83 9.45 -5.62
N ALA A 117 8.18 10.55 -5.95
CA ALA A 117 6.83 10.80 -5.48
C ALA A 117 5.89 9.70 -5.98
N PHE A 118 5.01 9.23 -5.10
CA PHE A 118 3.95 8.32 -5.51
C PHE A 118 3.00 9.08 -6.45
N PRO A 119 2.76 8.61 -7.69
CA PRO A 119 1.82 9.27 -8.58
C PRO A 119 0.43 9.26 -7.93
N GLU A 120 -0.24 10.41 -7.86
CA GLU A 120 -1.54 10.58 -7.16
C GLU A 120 -2.65 9.59 -7.58
N ARG A 121 -2.46 8.88 -8.70
CA ARG A 121 -3.43 7.94 -9.28
C ARG A 121 -2.85 6.56 -9.63
N ALA A 122 -1.62 6.26 -9.24
CA ALA A 122 -1.05 4.94 -9.46
C ALA A 122 -1.50 3.96 -8.37
N THR A 123 -1.81 2.72 -8.74
CA THR A 123 -1.81 1.63 -7.76
C THR A 123 -0.36 1.32 -7.36
N PRO A 124 -0.09 0.75 -6.17
CA PRO A 124 1.26 0.32 -5.78
C PRO A 124 1.92 -0.56 -6.84
N ASP A 125 1.14 -1.43 -7.50
CA ASP A 125 1.65 -2.30 -8.57
C ASP A 125 2.07 -1.51 -9.81
N ALA A 126 1.33 -0.46 -10.18
CA ALA A 126 1.68 0.43 -11.30
C ALA A 126 2.91 1.30 -11.02
N PHE A 127 3.31 1.46 -9.75
CA PHE A 127 4.52 2.15 -9.36
C PHE A 127 5.78 1.30 -9.54
N LEU A 128 5.63 -0.03 -9.43
CA LEU A 128 6.72 -1.02 -9.48
C LEU A 128 6.82 -1.77 -10.81
N SER A 129 5.84 -1.59 -11.71
CA SER A 129 5.82 -2.18 -13.07
C SER A 129 6.71 -1.39 -14.02
#